data_AF-A0A2Z4FMM8-F1
#
_entry.id   AF-A0A2Z4FMM8-F1
#
_cell.length_a   1.000
_cell.length_b   1.000
_cell.length_c   1.000
_cell.angle_alpha   90.00
_cell.angle_beta   90.00
_cell.angle_gamma   90.00
#
_symmetry.space_group_name_H-M   'P 1'
#
loop_
_entity.id
_entity.type
_entity.pdbx_description
1 polymer ?
#
loop_
_entity_poly.entity_id
_entity_poly.type
_entity_poly.pdbx_seq_one_letter_code
_entity_poly.pdbx_strand_id
1 'polypeptide(L)'
;MKMSFLHHLTLHFPIVLAFVLAGVGLWSLREDTPQLRRFMRVVGWVCFAFVTLATVSGIIAAPGWFGGDGSEALSHHRSLGVSTWVAMAIAAFSYEWGMRVGIDDWRKFAVGVWCVAAFGVVGTGHWGGAERHPDEIPWRVDGVSKPER
;
A
#
# COMPACT_ATOMS: atom_id res chain seq x y z
N MET A 1 -12.89 -19.86 11.23
CA MET A 1 -12.69 -18.46 10.82
C MET A 1 -12.93 -18.36 9.31
N LYS A 2 -13.83 -17.50 8.82
CA LYS A 2 -14.20 -17.46 7.39
C LYS A 2 -13.02 -16.93 6.55
N MET A 3 -12.72 -17.53 5.38
CA MET A 3 -11.65 -17.05 4.49
C MET A 3 -11.79 -15.57 4.10
N SER A 4 -13.02 -15.05 4.02
CA SER A 4 -13.29 -13.63 3.77
C SER A 4 -12.76 -12.70 4.86
N PHE A 5 -12.74 -13.14 6.12
CA PHE A 5 -12.21 -12.35 7.23
C PHE A 5 -10.68 -12.22 7.13
N LEU A 6 -9.98 -13.31 6.82
CA LEU A 6 -8.54 -13.29 6.58
C LEU A 6 -8.21 -12.40 5.38
N HIS A 7 -8.97 -12.50 4.29
CA HIS A 7 -8.82 -11.66 3.11
C HIS A 7 -8.95 -10.16 3.43
N HIS A 8 -10.01 -9.75 4.15
CA HIS A 8 -10.16 -8.34 4.54
C HIS A 8 -9.06 -7.88 5.50
N LEU A 9 -8.65 -8.70 6.46
CA LEU A 9 -7.60 -8.35 7.40
C LEU A 9 -6.24 -8.19 6.70
N THR A 10 -5.90 -9.05 5.74
CA THR A 10 -4.58 -8.99 5.08
C THR A 10 -4.52 -8.00 3.93
N LEU A 11 -5.63 -7.75 3.23
CA LEU A 11 -5.66 -6.80 2.10
C LEU A 11 -6.09 -5.39 2.48
N HIS A 12 -7.09 -5.21 3.34
CA HIS A 12 -7.70 -3.89 3.56
C HIS A 12 -7.09 -3.17 4.76
N PHE A 13 -6.61 -3.91 5.76
CA PHE A 13 -5.94 -3.34 6.91
C PHE A 13 -4.68 -2.51 6.56
N PRO A 14 -3.75 -2.99 5.72
CA PRO A 14 -2.63 -2.16 5.28
C PRO A 14 -3.05 -0.89 4.53
N ILE A 15 -4.20 -0.90 3.84
CA ILE A 15 -4.75 0.29 3.17
C ILE A 15 -5.08 1.36 4.21
N VAL A 16 -5.89 1.01 5.20
CA VAL A 16 -6.31 1.93 6.26
C VAL A 16 -5.09 2.46 7.02
N LEU A 17 -4.12 1.58 7.33
CA LEU A 17 -2.89 1.99 8.02
C LEU A 17 -2.04 2.98 7.21
N ALA A 18 -1.94 2.83 5.89
CA ALA A 18 -1.21 3.77 5.04
C ALA A 18 -1.81 5.18 5.10
N PHE A 19 -3.15 5.27 5.08
CA PHE A 19 -3.86 6.55 5.25
C PHE A 19 -3.71 7.14 6.65
N VAL A 20 -3.78 6.29 7.68
CA VAL A 20 -3.54 6.72 9.07
C VAL A 20 -2.12 7.28 9.20
N LEU A 21 -1.11 6.62 8.66
CA LEU A 21 0.27 7.12 8.66
C LEU A 21 0.42 8.43 7.89
N ALA A 22 -0.20 8.56 6.71
CA ALA A 22 -0.18 9.82 5.97
C ALA A 22 -0.83 10.96 6.77
N GLY A 23 -2.05 10.75 7.29
CA GLY A 23 -2.80 11.77 8.03
C GLY A 23 -2.14 12.15 9.35
N VAL A 24 -1.79 11.17 10.17
CA VAL A 24 -1.10 11.39 11.46
C VAL A 24 0.30 11.93 11.23
N GLY A 25 0.99 11.49 10.18
CA GLY A 25 2.29 12.02 9.78
C GLY A 25 2.21 13.51 9.42
N LEU A 26 1.23 13.91 8.63
CA LEU A 26 1.00 15.33 8.30
C LEU A 26 0.66 16.15 9.55
N TRP A 27 -0.13 15.60 10.49
CA TRP A 27 -0.36 16.26 11.79
C TRP A 27 0.94 16.37 12.59
N SER A 28 1.80 15.34 12.58
CA SER A 28 3.09 15.36 13.30
C SER A 28 4.03 16.47 12.86
N LEU A 29 3.85 17.01 11.65
CA LEU A 29 4.61 18.17 11.16
C LEU A 29 4.26 19.46 11.93
N ARG A 30 3.07 19.53 12.55
CA ARG A 30 2.64 20.64 13.41
C ARG A 30 2.93 20.37 14.89
N GLU A 31 2.70 19.12 15.32
CA GLU A 31 2.85 18.72 16.73
C GLU A 31 3.82 17.55 16.87
N ASP A 32 5.10 17.85 17.12
CA ASP A 32 6.14 16.83 17.15
C ASP A 32 6.46 16.33 18.57
N THR A 33 5.55 15.52 19.14
CA THR A 33 5.70 14.95 20.49
C THR A 33 6.41 13.59 20.50
N PRO A 34 7.13 13.22 21.59
CA PRO A 34 7.77 11.91 21.69
C PRO A 34 6.82 10.72 21.52
N GLN A 35 5.58 10.85 22.00
CA GLN A 35 4.53 9.84 21.88
C GLN A 35 4.14 9.64 20.42
N LEU A 36 3.95 10.75 19.68
CA LEU A 36 3.62 10.71 18.26
C LEU A 36 4.77 10.11 17.45
N ARG A 37 6.02 10.47 17.74
CA ARG A 37 7.20 9.88 17.11
C ARG A 37 7.25 8.36 17.30
N ARG A 38 7.01 7.89 18.52
CA ARG A 38 6.98 6.45 18.84
C ARG A 38 5.83 5.74 18.12
N PHE A 39 4.65 6.35 18.08
CA PHE A 39 3.49 5.83 17.36
C PHE A 39 3.80 5.67 15.87
N MET A 40 4.26 6.75 15.21
CA MET A 40 4.60 6.75 13.79
C MET A 40 5.67 5.71 13.45
N ARG A 41 6.71 5.57 14.29
CA ARG A 41 7.74 4.54 14.12
C ARG A 41 7.15 3.12 14.15
N VAL A 42 6.38 2.79 15.19
CA VAL A 42 5.84 1.43 15.37
C VAL A 42 4.80 1.12 14.30
N VAL A 43 3.85 2.02 14.08
CA VAL A 43 2.79 1.83 13.09
C VAL A 43 3.37 1.79 11.67
N GLY A 44 4.41 2.58 11.40
CA GLY A 44 5.17 2.54 10.14
C GLY A 44 5.71 1.14 9.83
N TRP A 45 6.38 0.52 10.81
CA TRP A 45 6.90 -0.85 10.66
C TRP A 45 5.80 -1.90 10.55
N VAL A 46 4.73 -1.78 11.33
CA VAL A 46 3.58 -2.69 11.25
C VAL A 46 2.92 -2.61 9.87
N CYS A 47 2.67 -1.40 9.38
CA CYS A 47 2.12 -1.19 8.05
C CYS A 47 3.02 -1.79 6.98
N PHE A 48 4.34 -1.53 7.04
CA PHE A 48 5.29 -2.11 6.10
C PHE A 48 5.30 -3.65 6.11
N ALA A 49 5.20 -4.28 7.28
CA ALA A 49 5.10 -5.73 7.39
C ALA A 49 3.83 -6.27 6.70
N PHE A 50 2.68 -5.65 6.93
CA PHE A 50 1.42 -6.06 6.27
C PHE A 50 1.44 -5.80 4.75
N VAL A 51 1.97 -4.67 4.30
CA VAL A 51 2.14 -4.38 2.86
C VAL A 51 3.11 -5.38 2.23
N THR A 52 4.16 -5.79 2.94
CA THR A 52 5.08 -6.85 2.47
C THR A 52 4.35 -8.17 2.29
N LEU A 53 3.55 -8.59 3.27
CA LEU A 53 2.74 -9.82 3.16
C LEU A 53 1.76 -9.74 1.98
N ALA A 54 1.06 -8.63 1.81
CA ALA A 54 0.15 -8.41 0.69
C ALA A 54 0.87 -8.44 -0.66
N THR A 55 2.04 -7.80 -0.76
CA THR A 55 2.83 -7.72 -1.99
C THR A 55 3.40 -9.08 -2.37
N VAL A 56 3.99 -9.81 -1.42
CA VAL A 56 4.49 -11.17 -1.65
C VAL A 56 3.36 -12.11 -2.06
N SER A 57 2.20 -12.05 -1.39
CA SER A 57 1.01 -12.82 -1.77
C SER A 57 0.56 -12.49 -3.18
N GLY A 58 0.54 -11.21 -3.56
CA GLY A 58 0.17 -10.76 -4.89
C GLY A 58 1.17 -11.18 -5.97
N ILE A 59 2.46 -11.15 -5.69
CA ILE A 59 3.52 -11.61 -6.61
C ILE A 59 3.39 -13.11 -6.89
N ILE A 60 3.12 -13.91 -5.85
CA ILE A 60 2.93 -15.36 -5.99
C ILE A 60 1.65 -15.68 -6.77
N ALA A 61 0.58 -14.90 -6.54
CA ALA A 61 -0.72 -15.15 -7.16
C ALA A 61 -0.84 -14.62 -8.60
N ALA A 62 -0.06 -13.62 -9.00
CA ALA A 62 -0.19 -12.96 -10.31
C ALA A 62 0.71 -13.58 -11.40
N PRO A 63 0.27 -13.58 -12.67
CA PRO A 63 1.05 -14.09 -13.81
C PRO A 63 2.30 -13.27 -14.08
N GLY A 64 3.44 -13.94 -14.27
CA GLY A 64 4.73 -13.31 -14.55
C GLY A 64 5.90 -14.02 -13.86
N TRP A 65 6.71 -13.29 -13.10
CA TRP A 65 8.04 -13.73 -12.59
C TRP A 65 8.09 -15.10 -11.90
N PHE A 66 6.96 -15.59 -11.36
CA PHE A 66 6.87 -16.89 -10.69
C PHE A 66 5.76 -17.80 -11.24
N GLY A 67 5.22 -17.51 -12.43
CA GLY A 67 4.31 -18.42 -13.14
C GLY A 67 2.88 -18.51 -12.58
N GLY A 68 2.34 -17.44 -11.97
CA GLY A 68 0.92 -17.41 -11.55
C GLY A 68 -0.07 -17.39 -12.73
N ASP A 69 -1.33 -17.70 -12.46
CA ASP A 69 -2.43 -17.64 -13.44
C ASP A 69 -3.21 -16.32 -13.29
N GLY A 70 -3.34 -15.51 -14.35
CA GLY A 70 -4.13 -14.28 -14.32
C GLY A 70 -4.09 -13.45 -15.62
N SER A 71 -4.70 -12.25 -15.61
CA SER A 71 -4.80 -11.34 -16.75
C SER A 71 -3.68 -10.28 -16.80
N GLU A 72 -3.50 -9.60 -17.95
CA GLU A 72 -2.57 -8.46 -18.06
C GLU A 72 -2.91 -7.30 -17.11
N ALA A 73 -4.18 -7.09 -16.78
CA ALA A 73 -4.60 -6.06 -15.81
C ALA A 73 -4.05 -6.34 -14.40
N LEU A 74 -3.89 -7.61 -14.03
CA LEU A 74 -3.20 -8.02 -12.79
C LEU A 74 -1.70 -7.64 -12.82
N SER A 75 -1.09 -7.46 -13.99
CA SER A 75 0.30 -7.00 -14.11
C SER A 75 0.47 -5.54 -13.68
N HIS A 76 -0.48 -4.66 -14.02
CA HIS A 76 -0.49 -3.26 -13.59
C HIS A 76 -0.74 -3.15 -12.09
N HIS A 77 -1.72 -3.90 -11.57
CA HIS A 77 -1.97 -4.01 -10.14
C HIS A 77 -0.72 -4.49 -9.38
N ARG A 78 -0.05 -5.53 -9.87
CA ARG A 78 1.21 -6.01 -9.28
C ARG A 78 2.30 -4.95 -9.30
N SER A 79 2.51 -4.30 -10.44
CA SER A 79 3.59 -3.32 -10.61
C SER A 79 3.39 -2.12 -9.68
N LEU A 80 2.17 -1.60 -9.59
CA LEU A 80 1.79 -0.57 -8.62
C LEU A 80 1.94 -1.04 -7.17
N GLY A 81 1.56 -2.29 -6.88
CA GLY A 81 1.75 -2.90 -5.57
C GLY A 81 3.23 -2.95 -5.15
N VAL A 82 4.12 -3.35 -6.06
CA VAL A 82 5.57 -3.38 -5.83
C VAL A 82 6.13 -1.97 -5.64
N SER A 83 5.76 -1.00 -6.48
CA SER A 83 6.18 0.39 -6.32
C SER A 83 5.72 0.98 -4.98
N THR A 84 4.48 0.68 -4.58
CA THR A 84 3.91 1.09 -3.29
C THR A 84 4.66 0.45 -2.11
N TRP A 85 5.01 -0.84 -2.23
CA TRP A 85 5.82 -1.55 -1.23
C TRP A 85 7.21 -0.93 -1.07
N VAL A 86 7.88 -0.58 -2.18
CA VAL A 86 9.18 0.11 -2.15
C VAL A 86 9.06 1.49 -1.48
N ALA A 87 8.04 2.28 -1.83
CA ALA A 87 7.80 3.58 -1.19
C ALA A 87 7.56 3.42 0.33
N MET A 88 6.76 2.43 0.73
CA MET A 88 6.50 2.13 2.14
C MET A 88 7.79 1.72 2.88
N ALA A 89 8.66 0.95 2.24
CA ALA A 89 9.98 0.60 2.78
C ALA A 89 10.82 1.86 3.00
N ILE A 90 10.96 2.70 1.96
CA ILE A 90 11.74 3.94 2.02
C ILE A 90 11.25 4.82 3.18
N ALA A 91 9.92 4.98 3.33
CA ALA A 91 9.34 5.75 4.41
C ALA A 91 9.68 5.15 5.80
N ALA A 92 9.45 3.84 6.00
CA ALA A 92 9.71 3.18 7.28
C ALA A 92 11.19 3.24 7.69
N PHE A 93 12.10 2.94 6.75
CA PHE A 93 13.55 3.00 7.00
C PHE A 93 14.03 4.44 7.21
N SER A 94 13.53 5.41 6.46
CA SER A 94 13.88 6.83 6.63
C SER A 94 13.43 7.36 7.99
N TYR A 95 12.21 6.98 8.44
CA TYR A 95 11.71 7.38 9.74
C TYR A 95 12.52 6.74 10.88
N GLU A 96 12.82 5.45 10.77
CA GLU A 96 13.69 4.73 11.71
C GLU A 96 15.07 5.38 11.80
N TRP A 97 15.66 5.72 10.66
CA TRP A 97 16.95 6.39 10.61
C TRP A 97 16.89 7.75 11.31
N GLY A 98 15.92 8.60 10.95
CA GLY A 98 15.71 9.90 11.59
C GLY A 98 15.46 9.83 13.10
N MET A 99 14.89 8.73 13.60
CA MET A 99 14.78 8.46 15.04
C MET A 99 16.12 8.09 15.68
N ARG A 100 16.95 7.29 15.01
CA ARG A 100 18.26 6.83 15.54
C ARG A 100 19.31 7.94 15.55
N VAL A 101 19.37 8.74 14.49
CA VAL A 101 20.37 9.81 14.36
C VAL A 101 19.87 11.17 14.88
N GLY A 102 18.60 11.26 15.29
CA GLY A 102 18.01 12.49 15.82
C GLY A 102 17.74 13.58 14.77
N ILE A 103 17.90 13.29 13.48
CA ILE A 103 17.70 14.26 12.40
C ILE A 103 16.22 14.32 11.99
N ASP A 104 15.63 15.50 12.12
CA ASP A 104 14.20 15.73 11.88
C ASP A 104 13.82 15.66 10.39
N ASP A 105 14.71 16.12 9.50
CA ASP A 105 14.45 16.12 8.05
C ASP A 105 14.18 14.71 7.50
N TRP A 106 14.85 13.69 8.03
CA TRP A 106 14.59 12.29 7.66
C TRP A 106 13.19 11.82 8.07
N ARG A 107 12.67 12.29 9.21
CA ARG A 107 11.30 11.96 9.67
C ARG A 107 10.27 12.69 8.82
N LYS A 108 10.51 13.96 8.49
CA LYS A 108 9.64 14.76 7.61
C LYS A 108 9.61 14.20 6.18
N PHE A 109 10.77 13.81 5.67
CA PHE A 109 10.89 13.12 4.38
C PHE A 109 10.06 11.84 4.38
N ALA A 110 10.20 10.99 5.42
CA ALA A 110 9.41 9.78 5.56
C ALA A 110 7.89 10.04 5.55
N VAL A 111 7.42 11.11 6.20
CA VAL A 111 6.00 11.53 6.15
C VAL A 111 5.57 11.86 4.71
N GLY A 112 6.39 12.60 3.96
CA GLY A 112 6.14 12.86 2.55
C GLY A 112 6.05 11.58 1.72
N VAL A 113 6.96 10.64 1.94
CA VAL A 113 6.95 9.34 1.25
C VAL A 113 5.75 8.48 1.65
N TRP A 114 5.28 8.51 2.91
CA TRP A 114 4.03 7.85 3.31
C TRP A 114 2.81 8.42 2.59
N CYS A 115 2.76 9.73 2.32
CA CYS A 115 1.68 10.31 1.51
C CYS A 115 1.70 9.76 0.07
N VAL A 116 2.88 9.66 -0.55
CA VAL A 116 3.04 9.05 -1.87
C VAL A 116 2.60 7.58 -1.84
N ALA A 117 3.02 6.83 -0.83
CA ALA A 117 2.63 5.43 -0.66
C ALA A 117 1.11 5.28 -0.50
N ALA A 118 0.43 6.17 0.24
CA ALA A 118 -1.02 6.16 0.37
C ALA A 118 -1.73 6.33 -0.99
N PHE A 119 -1.26 7.23 -1.86
CA PHE A 119 -1.78 7.34 -3.23
C PHE A 119 -1.49 6.08 -4.06
N GLY A 120 -0.29 5.49 -3.91
CA GLY A 120 0.06 4.22 -4.56
C GLY A 120 -0.87 3.07 -4.16
N VAL A 121 -1.25 3.00 -2.88
CA VAL A 121 -2.24 2.03 -2.37
C VAL A 121 -3.61 2.26 -3.03
N VAL A 122 -4.06 3.50 -3.17
CA VAL A 122 -5.33 3.80 -3.87
C VAL A 122 -5.29 3.35 -5.32
N GLY A 123 -4.20 3.67 -6.04
CA GLY A 123 -4.02 3.22 -7.42
C GLY A 123 -4.02 1.69 -7.53
N THR A 124 -3.31 1.02 -6.62
CA THR A 124 -3.27 -0.45 -6.56
C THR A 124 -4.67 -1.02 -6.31
N GLY A 125 -5.41 -0.47 -5.35
CA GLY A 125 -6.79 -0.86 -5.04
C GLY A 125 -7.75 -0.61 -6.20
N HIS A 126 -7.63 0.52 -6.89
CA HIS A 126 -8.46 0.85 -8.05
C HIS A 126 -8.28 -0.15 -9.20
N TRP A 127 -7.03 -0.44 -9.60
CA TRP A 127 -6.76 -1.41 -10.68
C TRP A 127 -7.17 -2.84 -10.28
N GLY A 128 -6.95 -3.22 -9.02
CA GLY A 128 -7.38 -4.53 -8.51
C GLY A 128 -8.89 -4.68 -8.48
N GLY A 129 -9.60 -3.63 -8.05
CA GLY A 129 -11.06 -3.57 -8.02
C GLY A 129 -11.66 -3.56 -9.43
N ALA A 130 -11.12 -2.75 -10.34
CA ALA A 130 -11.60 -2.63 -11.71
C ALA A 130 -11.55 -3.97 -12.49
N GLU A 131 -10.55 -4.81 -12.21
CA GLU A 131 -10.43 -6.13 -12.82
C GLU A 131 -11.40 -7.16 -12.21
N ARG A 132 -11.66 -7.06 -10.90
CA ARG A 132 -12.51 -8.02 -10.17
C ARG A 132 -14.00 -7.70 -10.23
N HIS A 133 -14.34 -6.42 -10.35
CA HIS A 133 -15.70 -5.88 -10.37
C HIS A 133 -15.90 -4.96 -11.58
N PRO A 134 -15.65 -5.44 -12.81
CA PRO A 134 -15.75 -4.62 -14.01
C PRO A 134 -17.17 -4.05 -14.24
N ASP A 135 -18.18 -4.73 -13.72
CA ASP A 135 -19.60 -4.41 -13.78
C ASP A 135 -20.02 -3.30 -12.81
N GLU A 136 -19.19 -2.99 -11.81
CA GLU A 136 -19.46 -1.92 -10.84
C GLU A 136 -18.90 -0.55 -11.28
N ILE A 137 -18.20 -0.48 -12.43
CA ILE A 137 -17.57 0.74 -12.94
C ILE A 137 -18.59 1.59 -13.72
N PRO A 138 -19.05 2.74 -13.21
CA PRO A 138 -20.18 3.49 -13.79
C PRO A 138 -19.93 4.07 -15.18
N TRP A 139 -18.66 4.25 -15.56
CA TRP A 139 -18.25 4.82 -16.84
C TRP A 139 -17.78 3.78 -17.85
N ARG A 140 -17.95 2.48 -17.55
CA ARG A 140 -17.61 1.41 -18.50
C ARG A 140 -18.74 1.34 -19.53
N VAL A 141 -18.45 1.83 -20.73
CA VAL A 141 -19.40 1.75 -21.86
C VAL A 141 -19.51 0.28 -22.29
N ASP A 142 -20.72 -0.27 -22.28
CA ASP A 142 -21.02 -1.59 -22.81
C ASP A 142 -20.51 -1.68 -24.25
N GLY A 143 -19.50 -2.53 -24.51
CA GLY A 143 -18.95 -2.71 -25.86
C GLY A 143 -17.46 -3.04 -25.96
N VAL A 144 -16.67 -2.88 -24.90
CA VAL A 144 -15.29 -3.42 -24.89
C VAL A 144 -15.36 -4.90 -24.53
N SER A 145 -15.30 -5.74 -25.56
CA SER A 145 -15.30 -7.20 -25.45
C SER A 145 -14.29 -7.68 -24.39
N LYS A 146 -14.70 -8.66 -23.60
CA LYS A 146 -13.77 -9.40 -22.72
C LYS A 146 -12.57 -9.85 -23.57
N PRO A 147 -11.31 -9.63 -23.13
CA PRO A 147 -10.19 -10.29 -23.77
C PRO A 147 -10.43 -11.81 -23.66
N GLU A 148 -10.43 -12.49 -24.80
CA GLU A 148 -10.53 -13.94 -24.84
C GLU A 148 -9.36 -14.53 -24.02
N ARG A 149 -9.69 -15.48 -23.15
CA ARG A 149 -8.75 -16.16 -22.26
C ARG A 149 -7.93 -17.19 -23.00
#